data_AF-G3H0J4-F1
#
_entry.id   AF-G3H0J4-F1
#
_cell.length_a   1.000
_cell.length_b   1.000
_cell.length_c   1.000
_cell.angle_alpha   90.00
_cell.angle_beta   90.00
_cell.angle_gamma   90.00
#
_symmetry.space_group_name_H-M   'P 1'
#
loop_
_entity.id
_entity.type
_entity.pdbx_description
1 polymer ?
#
loop_
_entity_poly.entity_id
_entity_poly.type
_entity_poly.pdbx_seq_one_letter_code
_entity_poly.pdbx_strand_id
1 'polypeptide(L)'
;MMAFAPPKSIDGSKMQTKMSTWTPLNHRLLNDQVFEERRALLGKWFDKWTDSQRRRILTGLLERCSLSQQKFCCRKLQEKIPAEALDFTTKLPRVLSVYIFSFLDPRSLCRCAQVSWYWKSLAELDQLWMLKCLRFNWYISFSPTPFEQGVWKKHYIQMVKELHITKPKASLRQKAAHLGNISCGKF
;
A
#
# COMPACT_ATOMS: atom_id res chain seq x y z
N MET A 1 -79.82 28.05 -30.74
CA MET A 1 -79.47 26.62 -30.79
C MET A 1 -77.95 26.52 -30.70
N MET A 2 -77.42 25.71 -29.79
CA MET A 2 -76.05 25.74 -29.29
C MET A 2 -74.97 25.45 -30.34
N ALA A 3 -73.90 26.25 -30.34
CA ALA A 3 -72.66 25.95 -31.03
C ALA A 3 -71.87 24.92 -30.22
N PHE A 4 -71.63 23.74 -30.78
CA PHE A 4 -70.76 22.73 -30.19
C PHE A 4 -69.30 23.16 -30.35
N ALA A 5 -68.60 23.38 -29.24
CA ALA A 5 -67.16 23.56 -29.23
C ALA A 5 -66.46 22.22 -29.55
N PRO A 6 -65.35 22.22 -30.33
CA PRO A 6 -64.60 21.00 -30.60
C PRO A 6 -63.96 20.46 -29.31
N PRO A 7 -63.78 19.13 -29.17
CA PRO A 7 -63.17 18.56 -27.97
C PRO A 7 -61.73 19.05 -27.85
N LYS A 8 -61.37 19.53 -26.66
CA LYS A 8 -59.97 19.83 -26.32
C LYS A 8 -59.17 18.53 -26.42
N SER A 9 -58.27 18.43 -27.39
CA SER A 9 -57.26 17.38 -27.40
C SER A 9 -56.34 17.61 -26.21
N ILE A 10 -56.55 16.84 -25.15
CA ILE A 10 -55.57 16.70 -24.07
C ILE A 10 -54.45 15.88 -24.69
N ASP A 11 -53.46 16.55 -25.31
CA ASP A 11 -52.22 15.92 -25.74
C ASP A 11 -51.44 15.55 -24.46
N GLY A 12 -51.87 14.46 -23.83
CA GLY A 12 -51.12 13.81 -22.77
C GLY A 12 -49.78 13.40 -23.37
N SER A 13 -48.70 13.88 -22.75
CA SER A 13 -47.29 13.62 -23.07
C SER A 13 -47.11 12.25 -23.73
N LYS A 14 -47.13 12.21 -25.07
CA LYS A 14 -47.02 10.96 -25.81
C LYS A 14 -45.75 10.25 -25.36
N MET A 15 -45.90 9.00 -24.93
CA MET A 15 -44.80 8.15 -24.49
C MET A 15 -43.82 7.99 -25.67
N GLN A 16 -42.74 8.79 -25.68
CA GLN A 16 -41.78 8.75 -26.77
C GLN A 16 -40.92 7.49 -26.63
N THR A 17 -41.28 6.46 -27.38
CA THR A 17 -40.50 5.23 -27.55
C THR A 17 -39.70 5.32 -28.84
N LYS A 18 -38.39 5.59 -28.74
CA LYS A 18 -37.47 5.47 -29.88
C LYS A 18 -36.74 4.13 -29.78
N MET A 19 -37.09 3.20 -30.68
CA MET A 19 -36.43 1.95 -31.12
C MET A 19 -35.59 1.15 -30.09
N SER A 20 -36.01 -0.12 -29.88
CA SER A 20 -35.36 -1.22 -29.13
C SER A 20 -34.83 -0.95 -27.71
N THR A 21 -34.93 0.28 -27.24
CA THR A 21 -34.47 0.73 -25.94
C THR A 21 -35.70 1.22 -25.20
N TRP A 22 -36.48 0.28 -24.65
CA TRP A 22 -37.65 0.52 -23.77
C TRP A 22 -37.23 1.23 -22.47
N THR A 23 -36.62 2.41 -22.57
CA THR A 23 -36.23 3.23 -21.44
C THR A 23 -37.22 4.39 -21.43
N PRO A 24 -38.22 4.41 -20.53
CA PRO A 24 -39.18 5.49 -20.48
C PRO A 24 -38.48 6.77 -20.04
N LEU A 25 -38.05 7.60 -20.98
CA LEU A 25 -37.30 8.83 -20.68
C LEU A 25 -38.20 9.91 -20.05
N ASN A 26 -39.50 9.86 -20.35
CA ASN A 26 -40.48 10.84 -19.87
C ASN A 26 -41.15 10.44 -18.55
N HIS A 27 -40.83 9.26 -18.01
CA HIS A 27 -41.41 8.76 -16.76
C HIS A 27 -40.31 8.33 -15.79
N ARG A 28 -39.96 9.22 -14.87
CA ARG A 28 -38.81 9.05 -13.96
C ARG A 28 -38.81 7.74 -13.18
N LEU A 29 -39.93 7.34 -12.56
CA LEU A 29 -39.97 6.10 -11.76
C LEU A 29 -39.70 4.84 -12.60
N LEU A 30 -40.37 4.71 -13.75
CA LEU A 30 -40.13 3.60 -14.69
C LEU A 30 -38.71 3.65 -15.27
N ASN A 31 -38.15 4.84 -15.47
CA ASN A 31 -36.76 5.01 -15.88
C ASN A 31 -35.79 4.42 -14.84
N ASP A 32 -35.97 4.81 -13.58
CA ASP A 32 -35.14 4.37 -12.45
C ASP A 32 -35.25 2.85 -12.26
N GLN A 33 -36.46 2.29 -12.42
CA GLN A 33 -36.68 0.84 -12.39
C GLN A 33 -35.91 0.12 -13.51
N VAL A 34 -36.06 0.57 -14.76
CA VAL A 34 -35.34 -0.01 -15.91
C VAL A 34 -33.82 0.14 -15.77
N PHE A 35 -33.35 1.24 -15.18
CA PHE A 35 -31.93 1.42 -14.88
C PHE A 35 -31.42 0.37 -13.90
N GLU A 36 -32.11 0.15 -12.77
CA GLU A 36 -31.71 -0.85 -11.78
C GLU A 36 -31.74 -2.28 -12.36
N GLU A 37 -32.74 -2.61 -13.16
CA GLU A 37 -32.82 -3.91 -13.86
C GLU A 37 -31.61 -4.13 -14.76
N ARG A 38 -31.25 -3.13 -15.57
CA ARG A 38 -30.09 -3.20 -16.47
C ARG A 38 -28.78 -3.22 -15.72
N ARG A 39 -28.67 -2.47 -14.62
CA ARG A 39 -27.51 -2.47 -13.74
C ARG A 39 -27.29 -3.86 -13.13
N ALA A 40 -28.36 -4.49 -12.64
CA ALA A 40 -28.32 -5.84 -12.10
C ALA A 40 -27.93 -6.87 -13.17
N LEU A 41 -28.46 -6.76 -14.39
CA LEU A 41 -28.11 -7.63 -15.51
C LEU A 41 -26.63 -7.49 -15.90
N LEU A 42 -26.12 -6.26 -15.97
CA LEU A 42 -24.71 -5.99 -16.23
C LEU A 42 -23.82 -6.64 -15.16
N GLY A 43 -24.21 -6.59 -13.88
CA GLY A 43 -23.51 -7.29 -12.80
C GLY A 43 -23.41 -8.79 -13.05
N LYS A 44 -24.53 -9.44 -13.40
CA LYS A 44 -24.55 -10.88 -13.73
C LYS A 44 -23.64 -11.24 -14.90
N TRP A 45 -23.55 -10.38 -15.93
CA TRP A 45 -22.62 -10.58 -17.04
C TRP A 45 -21.17 -10.39 -16.62
N PHE A 46 -20.90 -9.33 -15.84
CA PHE A 46 -19.57 -9.04 -15.32
C PHE A 46 -18.99 -10.21 -14.52
N ASP A 47 -19.81 -10.85 -13.68
CA ASP A 47 -19.40 -12.02 -12.90
C ASP A 47 -18.98 -13.22 -13.78
N LYS A 48 -19.56 -13.34 -14.97
CA LYS A 48 -19.25 -14.43 -15.92
C LYS A 48 -18.08 -14.10 -16.87
N TRP A 49 -17.70 -12.84 -16.99
CA TRP A 49 -16.63 -12.42 -17.88
C TRP A 49 -15.24 -12.78 -17.37
N THR A 50 -14.32 -13.03 -18.30
CA THR A 50 -12.91 -13.21 -17.99
C THR A 50 -12.29 -11.90 -17.52
N ASP A 51 -11.16 -12.01 -16.83
CA ASP A 51 -10.41 -10.87 -16.30
C ASP A 51 -9.98 -9.87 -17.39
N SER A 52 -9.62 -10.37 -18.58
CA SER A 52 -9.34 -9.54 -19.77
C SER A 52 -10.58 -8.78 -20.25
N GLN A 53 -11.73 -9.45 -20.34
CA GLN A 53 -13.00 -8.83 -20.73
C GLN A 53 -13.45 -7.75 -19.72
N ARG A 54 -13.32 -8.05 -18.42
CA ARG A 54 -13.60 -7.10 -17.33
C ARG A 54 -12.72 -5.86 -17.43
N ARG A 55 -11.41 -6.02 -17.64
CA ARG A 55 -10.52 -4.87 -17.87
C ARG A 55 -10.93 -4.06 -19.09
N ARG A 56 -11.21 -4.72 -20.22
CA ARG A 56 -11.58 -4.04 -21.46
C ARG A 56 -12.84 -3.19 -21.31
N ILE A 57 -13.90 -3.73 -20.68
CA ILE A 57 -15.14 -2.97 -20.48
C ILE A 57 -14.95 -1.82 -19.48
N LEU A 58 -14.18 -2.02 -18.41
CA LEU A 58 -13.87 -0.95 -17.44
C LEU A 58 -13.12 0.20 -18.10
N THR A 59 -12.09 -0.10 -18.91
CA THR A 59 -11.36 0.92 -19.67
C THR A 59 -12.29 1.69 -20.60
N GLY A 60 -13.10 1.00 -21.41
CA GLY A 60 -14.02 1.65 -22.33
C GLY A 60 -15.11 2.49 -21.64
N LEU A 61 -15.55 2.10 -20.43
CA LEU A 61 -16.48 2.91 -19.63
C LEU A 61 -15.80 4.17 -19.07
N LEU A 62 -14.57 4.06 -18.57
CA LEU A 62 -13.81 5.19 -18.03
C LEU A 62 -13.46 6.24 -19.12
N GLU A 63 -13.17 5.80 -20.34
CA GLU A 63 -12.92 6.67 -21.50
C GLU A 63 -14.16 7.48 -21.91
N ARG A 64 -15.37 6.96 -21.64
CA ARG A 64 -16.64 7.64 -21.89
C ARG A 64 -17.04 8.60 -20.76
N CYS A 65 -16.38 8.54 -19.61
CA CYS A 65 -16.65 9.43 -18.49
C CYS A 65 -16.08 10.82 -18.71
N SER A 66 -16.81 11.85 -18.29
CA SER A 66 -16.28 13.21 -18.13
C SER A 66 -15.18 13.26 -17.06
N LEU A 67 -14.36 14.31 -17.07
CA LEU A 67 -13.31 14.52 -16.05
C LEU A 67 -13.88 14.51 -14.62
N SER A 68 -15.08 15.07 -14.40
CA SER A 68 -15.74 15.04 -13.09
C SER A 68 -16.08 13.61 -12.64
N GLN A 69 -16.61 12.80 -13.56
CA GLN A 69 -16.93 11.39 -13.31
C GLN A 69 -15.67 10.54 -13.09
N GLN A 70 -14.60 10.78 -13.86
CA GLN A 70 -13.32 10.10 -13.64
C GLN A 70 -12.74 10.43 -12.26
N LYS A 71 -12.78 11.71 -11.83
CA LYS A 71 -12.39 12.12 -10.47
C LYS A 71 -13.25 11.44 -9.40
N PHE A 72 -14.55 11.29 -9.65
CA PHE A 72 -15.44 10.55 -8.77
C PHE A 72 -15.04 9.07 -8.66
N CYS A 73 -14.77 8.39 -9.78
CA CYS A 73 -14.29 7.01 -9.80
C CYS A 73 -12.97 6.86 -9.02
N CYS A 74 -12.01 7.77 -9.22
CA CYS A 74 -10.73 7.76 -8.51
C CYS A 74 -10.92 7.81 -6.99
N ARG A 75 -11.76 8.72 -6.47
CA ARG A 75 -12.06 8.78 -5.03
C ARG A 75 -12.72 7.50 -4.51
N LYS A 76 -13.70 6.96 -5.25
CA LYS A 76 -14.38 5.70 -4.87
C LYS A 76 -13.45 4.49 -4.87
N LEU A 77 -12.48 4.44 -5.78
CA LEU A 77 -11.46 3.40 -5.77
C LEU A 77 -10.50 3.58 -4.58
N GLN A 78 -10.07 4.81 -4.28
CA GLN A 78 -9.22 5.10 -3.12
C GLN A 78 -9.89 4.76 -1.77
N GLU A 79 -11.20 4.93 -1.65
CA GLU A 79 -11.96 4.50 -0.46
C GLU A 79 -11.96 2.97 -0.26
N LYS A 80 -11.80 2.19 -1.34
CA LYS A 80 -11.91 0.72 -1.33
C LYS A 80 -10.56 0.01 -1.35
N ILE A 81 -9.53 0.64 -1.90
CA ILE A 81 -8.17 0.13 -1.92
C ILE A 81 -7.51 0.56 -0.61
N PRO A 82 -7.12 -0.39 0.28
CA PRO A 82 -6.49 -0.03 1.55
C PRO A 82 -5.27 0.86 1.31
N ALA A 83 -5.25 2.04 1.93
CA ALA A 83 -4.08 2.93 1.91
C ALA A 83 -2.84 2.25 2.55
N GLU A 84 -3.06 1.20 3.32
CA GLU A 84 -2.07 0.33 3.96
C GLU A 84 -1.13 -0.37 2.96
N ALA A 85 -1.53 -0.51 1.69
CA ALA A 85 -0.71 -1.11 0.64
C ALA A 85 0.13 -0.09 -0.15
N LEU A 86 0.13 1.19 0.25
CA LEU A 86 0.87 2.22 -0.46
C LEU A 86 2.31 2.29 0.01
N ASP A 87 3.25 2.09 -0.92
CA ASP A 87 4.66 2.35 -0.65
C ASP A 87 4.87 3.86 -0.43
N PHE A 88 4.97 4.26 0.84
CA PHE A 88 5.17 5.65 1.25
C PHE A 88 6.42 6.27 0.64
N THR A 89 7.43 5.45 0.31
CA THR A 89 8.69 5.94 -0.26
C THR A 89 8.50 6.49 -1.68
N THR A 90 7.41 6.12 -2.36
CA THR A 90 7.02 6.65 -3.68
C THR A 90 6.23 7.95 -3.61
N LYS A 91 5.74 8.33 -2.43
CA LYS A 91 4.88 9.51 -2.21
C LYS A 91 5.63 10.63 -1.50
N LEU A 92 6.51 10.28 -0.58
CA LEU A 92 7.30 11.24 0.18
C LEU A 92 8.59 11.63 -0.56
N PRO A 93 9.07 12.88 -0.42
CA PRO A 93 10.43 13.24 -0.79
C PRO A 93 11.45 12.31 -0.13
N ARG A 94 12.50 11.94 -0.87
CA ARG A 94 13.52 10.97 -0.43
C ARG A 94 14.08 11.25 0.97
N VAL A 95 14.28 12.52 1.32
CA VAL A 95 14.81 12.93 2.64
C VAL A 95 13.91 12.45 3.79
N LEU A 96 12.58 12.55 3.64
CA LEU A 96 11.64 12.10 4.66
C LEU A 96 11.61 10.58 4.76
N SER A 97 11.70 9.87 3.64
CA SER A 97 11.81 8.41 3.62
C SER A 97 13.06 7.95 4.36
N VAL A 98 14.22 8.56 4.08
CA VAL A 98 15.47 8.23 4.79
C VAL A 98 15.38 8.59 6.28
N TYR A 99 14.75 9.71 6.63
CA TYR A 99 14.51 10.08 8.03
C TYR A 99 13.67 9.03 8.77
N ILE A 100 12.58 8.53 8.16
CA ILE A 100 11.78 7.44 8.73
C ILE A 100 12.63 6.18 8.95
N PHE A 101 13.43 5.80 7.95
CA PHE A 101 14.34 4.65 8.06
C PHE A 101 15.43 4.85 9.15
N SER A 102 15.76 6.08 9.51
CA SER A 102 16.76 6.36 10.56
C SER A 102 16.34 5.87 11.95
N PHE A 103 15.03 5.78 12.20
CA PHE A 103 14.46 5.28 13.47
C PHE A 103 14.44 3.75 13.58
N LEU A 104 14.64 3.04 12.46
CA LEU A 104 14.61 1.59 12.44
C LEU A 104 15.90 0.99 12.98
N ASP A 105 15.76 -0.10 13.74
CA ASP A 105 16.89 -0.90 14.18
C ASP A 105 17.54 -1.65 12.99
N PRO A 106 18.80 -2.09 13.10
CA PRO A 106 19.51 -2.78 12.03
C PRO A 106 18.79 -4.02 11.48
N ARG A 107 18.07 -4.78 12.31
CA ARG A 107 17.33 -5.97 11.86
C ARG A 107 16.11 -5.56 11.03
N SER A 108 15.38 -4.53 11.46
CA SER A 108 14.27 -3.95 10.70
C SER A 108 14.74 -3.36 9.37
N LEU A 109 15.87 -2.65 9.33
CA LEU A 109 16.48 -2.17 8.08
C LEU A 109 16.82 -3.31 7.11
N CYS A 110 17.34 -4.42 7.63
CA CYS A 110 17.60 -5.61 6.81
C CYS A 110 16.31 -6.23 6.24
N ARG A 111 15.18 -6.16 6.95
CA ARG A 111 13.87 -6.57 6.42
C ARG A 111 13.36 -5.57 5.37
N CYS A 112 13.48 -4.27 5.61
CA CYS A 112 13.13 -3.23 4.64
C CYS A 112 13.88 -3.43 3.31
N ALA A 113 15.16 -3.78 3.36
CA ALA A 113 15.96 -4.05 2.17
C ALA A 113 15.48 -5.24 1.31
N GLN A 114 14.56 -6.07 1.83
CA GLN A 114 13.97 -7.21 1.11
C GLN A 114 12.64 -6.86 0.43
N VAL A 115 12.09 -5.66 0.65
CA VAL A 115 10.79 -5.26 0.10
C VAL A 115 10.87 -4.94 -1.40
N SER A 116 11.87 -4.15 -1.80
CA SER A 116 12.12 -3.79 -3.20
C SER A 116 13.55 -3.30 -3.40
N TRP A 117 14.01 -3.24 -4.65
CA TRP A 117 15.32 -2.65 -4.98
C TRP A 117 15.45 -1.20 -4.52
N TYR A 118 14.36 -0.43 -4.61
CA TYR A 118 14.35 0.95 -4.13
C TYR A 118 14.49 1.01 -2.61
N TRP A 119 13.73 0.20 -1.87
CA TRP A 119 13.86 0.12 -0.41
C TRP A 119 15.24 -0.35 0.02
N LYS A 120 15.84 -1.29 -0.71
CA LYS A 120 17.23 -1.71 -0.50
C LYS A 120 18.19 -0.53 -0.61
N SER A 121 18.09 0.24 -1.69
CA SER A 121 18.94 1.42 -1.90
C SER A 121 18.80 2.49 -0.80
N LEU A 122 17.62 2.62 -0.20
CA LEU A 122 17.39 3.53 0.93
C LEU A 122 17.93 2.94 2.25
N ALA A 123 17.63 1.67 2.54
CA ALA A 123 18.01 1.01 3.78
C ALA A 123 19.53 0.79 3.93
N GLU A 124 20.26 0.74 2.81
CA GLU A 124 21.71 0.50 2.79
C GLU A 124 22.55 1.77 2.80
N LEU A 125 21.93 2.96 2.86
CA LEU A 125 22.66 4.23 2.83
C LEU A 125 23.61 4.38 4.02
N ASP A 126 24.81 4.86 3.74
CA ASP A 126 25.85 5.06 4.75
C ASP A 126 25.43 6.05 5.84
N GLN A 127 24.70 7.11 5.51
CA GLN A 127 24.15 8.04 6.51
C GLN A 127 23.26 7.35 7.55
N LEU A 128 22.58 6.26 7.17
CA LEU A 128 21.82 5.46 8.11
C LEU A 128 22.77 4.69 9.01
N TRP A 129 23.67 3.89 8.43
CA TRP A 129 24.52 2.97 9.20
C TRP A 129 25.60 3.67 10.03
N MET A 130 26.09 4.82 9.57
CA MET A 130 27.01 5.68 10.31
C MET A 130 26.43 6.04 11.68
N LEU A 131 25.20 6.55 11.72
CA LEU A 131 24.54 6.91 12.98
C LEU A 131 24.41 5.71 13.93
N LYS A 132 24.28 4.48 13.41
CA LYS A 132 24.18 3.27 14.24
C LYS A 132 25.55 2.85 14.77
N CYS A 133 26.62 2.94 13.98
CA CYS A 133 27.98 2.70 14.43
C CYS A 133 28.42 3.72 15.50
N LEU A 134 28.14 5.01 15.26
CA LEU A 134 28.53 6.09 16.17
C LEU A 134 27.85 5.98 17.54
N ARG A 135 26.64 5.42 17.63
CA ARG A 135 25.98 5.12 18.93
C ARG A 135 26.78 4.15 19.82
N PHE A 136 27.64 3.32 19.23
CA PHE A 136 28.51 2.40 19.95
C PHE A 136 29.97 2.88 20.00
N ASN A 137 30.24 4.13 19.63
CA ASN A 137 31.60 4.67 19.49
C ASN A 137 32.47 3.85 18.50
N TRP A 138 31.85 3.26 17.47
CA TRP A 138 32.59 2.58 16.40
C TRP A 138 32.92 3.58 15.30
N TYR A 139 34.20 3.90 15.18
CA TYR A 139 34.73 4.83 14.20
C TYR A 139 35.51 4.08 13.14
N ILE A 140 35.40 4.54 11.89
CA ILE A 140 36.27 4.12 10.80
C ILE A 140 37.54 4.97 10.82
N SER A 141 38.68 4.35 10.52
CA SER A 141 40.00 5.00 10.52
C SER A 141 40.28 5.82 9.26
N PHE A 142 39.36 5.83 8.29
CA PHE A 142 39.46 6.54 7.02
C PHE A 142 38.16 7.26 6.69
N SER A 143 38.23 8.27 5.82
CA SER A 143 37.04 8.94 5.30
C SER A 143 36.59 8.25 4.00
N PRO A 144 35.37 7.68 3.93
CA PRO A 144 34.84 7.11 2.70
C PRO A 144 34.72 8.18 1.63
N THR A 145 35.00 7.82 0.39
CA THR A 145 34.75 8.71 -0.74
C THR A 145 33.24 8.78 -1.01
N PRO A 146 32.73 9.87 -1.65
CA PRO A 146 31.30 9.97 -2.00
C PRO A 146 30.77 8.86 -2.92
N PHE A 147 31.67 8.13 -3.60
CA PHE A 147 31.34 7.06 -4.53
C PHE A 147 31.29 5.68 -3.86
N GLU A 148 31.86 5.55 -2.67
CA GLU A 148 31.80 4.31 -1.90
C GLU A 148 30.45 4.21 -1.18
N GLN A 149 29.76 3.09 -1.37
CA GLN A 149 28.46 2.83 -0.75
C GLN A 149 28.51 1.61 0.17
N GLY A 150 27.81 1.74 1.31
CA GLY A 150 27.63 0.66 2.27
C GLY A 150 28.87 0.38 3.11
N VAL A 151 29.83 1.31 3.16
CA VAL A 151 31.04 1.21 4.00
C VAL A 151 30.67 1.06 5.46
N TRP A 152 29.75 1.88 5.96
CA TRP A 152 29.32 1.87 7.35
C TRP A 152 28.49 0.62 7.68
N LYS A 153 27.68 0.12 6.73
CA LYS A 153 26.97 -1.15 6.90
C LYS A 153 27.93 -2.33 7.05
N LYS A 154 28.95 -2.39 6.18
CA LYS A 154 29.99 -3.42 6.27
C LYS A 154 30.76 -3.34 7.60
N HIS A 155 31.15 -2.13 8.00
CA HIS A 155 31.81 -1.89 9.28
C HIS A 155 30.92 -2.31 10.47
N TYR A 156 29.63 -1.96 10.48
CA TYR A 156 28.69 -2.39 11.50
C TYR A 156 28.64 -3.92 11.64
N ILE A 157 28.52 -4.63 10.51
CA ILE A 157 28.49 -6.10 10.50
C ILE A 157 29.80 -6.67 11.05
N GLN A 158 30.94 -6.09 10.69
CA GLN A 158 32.25 -6.52 11.18
C GLN A 158 32.36 -6.35 12.70
N MET A 159 32.02 -5.17 13.23
CA MET A 159 32.07 -4.90 14.66
C MET A 159 31.13 -5.80 15.47
N VAL A 160 29.92 -6.06 14.95
CA VAL A 160 28.99 -7.01 15.58
C VAL A 160 29.58 -8.42 15.63
N LYS A 161 30.23 -8.89 14.55
CA LYS A 161 30.90 -10.20 14.53
C LYS A 161 32.02 -10.26 15.57
N GLU A 162 32.88 -9.24 15.64
CA GLU A 162 33.97 -9.17 16.62
C GLU A 162 33.44 -9.24 18.06
N LEU A 163 32.40 -8.48 18.40
CA LEU A 163 31.79 -8.55 19.72
C LEU A 163 31.22 -9.94 20.05
N HIS A 164 30.59 -10.61 19.09
CA HIS A 164 30.07 -11.96 19.30
C HIS A 164 31.18 -13.01 19.41
N ILE A 165 32.33 -12.81 18.75
CA ILE A 165 33.54 -13.64 18.89
C ILE A 165 34.18 -13.44 20.27
N THR A 166 34.16 -12.22 20.80
CA THR A 166 34.71 -11.90 22.14
C THR A 166 33.83 -12.32 23.32
N LYS A 167 32.75 -13.08 23.11
CA LYS A 167 31.98 -13.67 24.22
C LYS A 167 32.96 -14.36 25.18
N PRO A 168 32.88 -14.11 26.50
CA PRO A 168 33.92 -14.57 27.41
C PRO A 168 34.05 -16.08 27.29
N LYS A 169 35.26 -16.55 26.96
CA LYS A 169 35.68 -17.89 27.37
C LYS A 169 35.37 -17.95 28.85
N ALA A 170 34.41 -18.79 29.25
CA ALA A 170 34.22 -19.09 30.66
C ALA A 170 35.58 -19.55 31.19
N SER A 171 36.26 -18.69 31.94
CA SER A 171 37.44 -19.09 32.67
C SER A 171 36.96 -20.14 33.65
N LEU A 172 37.25 -21.40 33.37
CA LEU A 172 37.20 -22.46 34.36
C LEU A 172 38.19 -22.07 35.45
N ARG A 173 37.71 -21.28 36.42
CA ARG A 173 38.41 -21.06 37.68
C ARG A 173 38.57 -22.45 38.30
N GLN A 174 39.83 -22.84 38.46
CA GLN A 174 40.28 -23.96 39.26
C GLN A 174 39.47 -23.99 40.57
N LYS A 175 38.67 -25.03 40.77
CA LYS A 175 38.17 -25.38 42.10
C LYS A 175 39.15 -26.38 42.70
N ALA A 176 40.17 -25.85 43.36
CA ALA A 176 40.70 -26.49 44.55
C ALA A 176 39.82 -26.03 45.73
N ALA A 177 38.97 -26.91 46.24
CA ALA A 177 38.47 -26.88 47.60
C ALA A 177 37.66 -28.15 47.86
N HIS A 178 38.40 -29.14 48.37
CA HIS A 178 37.90 -30.07 49.36
C HIS A 178 37.25 -29.26 50.48
N LEU A 179 35.95 -29.45 50.74
CA LEU A 179 35.28 -29.37 52.06
C LEU A 179 33.75 -29.21 51.89
N GLY A 180 33.02 -30.16 52.46
CA GLY A 180 31.85 -29.85 53.28
C GLY A 180 30.52 -29.64 52.57
N ASN A 181 29.67 -30.64 52.70
CA ASN A 181 28.21 -30.55 52.73
C ASN A 181 27.67 -29.23 53.30
N ILE A 182 26.59 -28.70 52.72
CA ILE A 182 25.31 -28.41 53.39
C ILE A 182 24.27 -27.99 52.33
N SER A 183 23.08 -28.57 52.45
CA SER A 183 21.85 -28.33 51.69
C SER A 183 21.20 -26.98 52.01
N CYS A 184 20.54 -26.38 51.00
CA CYS A 184 19.20 -25.73 50.99
C CYS A 184 19.19 -24.87 49.71
N GLY A 185 18.20 -24.77 48.84
CA GLY A 185 16.75 -24.84 48.93
C GLY A 185 16.28 -24.10 47.67
N LYS A 186 15.38 -24.70 46.89
CA LYS A 186 14.90 -24.19 45.61
C LYS A 186 13.86 -23.09 45.83
N PHE A 187 13.96 -22.01 45.06
CA PHE A 187 12.83 -21.26 44.51
C PHE A 187 13.10 -21.06 43.02
#